data_AF-A0A8J3WWB5-F1
#
_entry.id   AF-A0A8J3WWB5-F1
#
_cell.length_a   1.000
_cell.length_b   1.000
_cell.length_c   1.000
_cell.angle_alpha   90.00
_cell.angle_beta   90.00
_cell.angle_gamma   90.00
#
_symmetry.space_group_name_H-M   'P 1'
#
loop_
_entity.id
_entity.type
_entity.pdbx_description
1 polymer ?
#
loop_
_entity_poly.entity_id
_entity_poly.type
_entity_poly.pdbx_seq_one_letter_code
_entity_poly.pdbx_strand_id
1 'polypeptide(L)'
;MTTDLAAFAATFAALFAAHSVGDHWVQTHHQACAKAAPTTAGRIACLKHVTTLTLTKAAALAALALVTDLTVHPPALLIGLAVDAASHYWADRRVTLAALATAIGKRGFYELGASRPGRDDAPHLGTGAYALDQSWHIGWLFIAALIITI
;
A
#
# COMPACT_ATOMS: atom_id res chain seq x y z
N MET A 1 4.95 1.35 27.43
CA MET A 1 3.51 1.21 27.16
C MET A 1 3.30 -0.17 26.57
N THR A 2 2.36 -0.95 27.08
CA THR A 2 1.92 -2.19 26.43
C THR A 2 0.87 -1.82 25.39
N THR A 3 1.14 -2.12 24.12
CA THR A 3 0.16 -1.92 23.04
C THR A 3 -1.13 -2.67 23.39
N ASP A 4 -2.24 -1.94 23.43
CA ASP A 4 -3.56 -2.54 23.52
C ASP A 4 -3.84 -3.34 22.24
N LEU A 5 -4.06 -4.64 22.38
CA LEU A 5 -4.31 -5.55 21.27
C LEU A 5 -5.59 -5.16 20.51
N ALA A 6 -6.60 -4.61 21.20
CA ALA A 6 -7.83 -4.15 20.56
C ALA A 6 -7.58 -2.90 19.69
N ALA A 7 -6.89 -1.90 20.24
CA ALA A 7 -6.45 -0.72 19.48
C ALA A 7 -5.59 -1.10 18.26
N PHE A 8 -4.63 -2.01 18.43
CA PHE A 8 -3.79 -2.52 17.34
C PHE A 8 -4.63 -3.20 16.25
N ALA A 9 -5.50 -4.15 16.63
CA ALA A 9 -6.32 -4.88 15.69
C ALA A 9 -7.30 -3.96 14.93
N ALA A 10 -7.93 -3.01 15.63
CA ALA A 10 -8.83 -2.03 15.02
C ALA A 10 -8.09 -1.09 14.06
N THR A 11 -6.90 -0.61 14.44
CA THR A 11 -6.04 0.23 13.59
C THR A 11 -5.62 -0.54 12.33
N PHE A 12 -5.16 -1.78 12.47
CA PHE A 12 -4.80 -2.62 11.32
C PHE A 12 -5.99 -2.87 10.39
N ALA A 13 -7.16 -3.20 10.93
CA ALA A 13 -8.37 -3.45 10.15
C ALA A 13 -8.81 -2.19 9.37
N ALA A 14 -8.76 -1.01 9.99
CA ALA A 14 -9.06 0.25 9.34
C ALA A 14 -8.06 0.56 8.22
N LEU A 15 -6.76 0.38 8.48
CA LEU A 15 -5.71 0.55 7.46
C LEU A 15 -5.86 -0.43 6.29
N PHE A 16 -6.20 -1.70 6.56
CA PHE A 16 -6.42 -2.74 5.56
C PHE A 16 -7.61 -2.44 4.65
N ALA A 17 -8.74 -2.05 5.25
CA ALA A 17 -9.92 -1.64 4.49
C ALA A 17 -9.62 -0.39 3.64
N ALA A 18 -8.99 0.63 4.24
CA ALA A 18 -8.64 1.86 3.56
C ALA A 18 -7.63 1.65 2.43
N HIS A 19 -6.65 0.75 2.61
CA HIS A 19 -5.72 0.33 1.57
C HIS A 19 -6.46 -0.28 0.38
N SER A 20 -7.33 -1.25 0.64
CA SER A 20 -8.09 -1.93 -0.40
C SER A 20 -8.98 -0.97 -1.20
N VAL A 21 -9.68 -0.07 -0.50
CA VAL A 21 -10.51 0.98 -1.13
C VAL A 21 -9.63 2.00 -1.87
N GLY A 22 -8.51 2.40 -1.28
CA GLY A 22 -7.59 3.39 -1.84
C GLY A 22 -6.97 2.94 -3.18
N ASP A 23 -6.47 1.71 -3.25
CA ASP A 23 -5.83 1.16 -4.44
C ASP A 23 -6.80 0.86 -5.59
N HIS A 24 -8.06 0.57 -5.27
CA HIS A 24 -9.01 0.08 -6.28
C HIS A 24 -10.08 1.09 -6.67
N TRP A 25 -10.55 1.91 -5.72
CA TRP A 25 -11.64 2.86 -5.93
C TRP A 25 -11.17 4.31 -5.99
N VAL A 26 -10.22 4.69 -5.13
CA VAL A 26 -9.70 6.08 -5.08
C VAL A 26 -8.63 6.30 -6.15
N GLN A 27 -7.78 5.31 -6.38
CA GLN A 27 -6.75 5.37 -7.41
C GLN A 27 -7.37 5.50 -8.80
N THR A 28 -6.87 6.47 -9.57
CA THR A 28 -7.27 6.63 -10.97
C THR A 28 -6.57 5.64 -11.88
N HIS A 29 -7.22 5.28 -13.00
CA HIS A 29 -6.63 4.43 -14.03
C HIS A 29 -5.28 4.99 -14.54
N HIS A 30 -5.20 6.31 -14.77
CA HIS A 30 -3.95 6.96 -15.19
C HIS A 30 -2.81 6.74 -14.17
N GLN A 31 -3.08 6.89 -12.86
CA GLN A 31 -2.07 6.60 -11.84
C GLN A 31 -1.63 5.13 -11.89
N ALA A 32 -2.57 4.19 -12.02
CA ALA A 32 -2.26 2.75 -12.10
C ALA A 32 -1.36 2.38 -13.28
N CYS A 33 -1.58 3.00 -14.44
CA CYS A 33 -0.78 2.76 -15.64
C CYS A 33 0.58 3.47 -15.58
N ALA A 34 0.62 4.70 -15.04
CA ALA A 34 1.82 5.54 -15.11
C ALA A 34 2.78 5.41 -13.92
N LYS A 35 2.31 4.96 -12.74
CA LYS A 35 3.09 5.02 -11.48
C LYS A 35 4.40 4.25 -11.53
N ALA A 36 4.56 3.27 -12.40
CA ALA A 36 5.81 2.50 -12.53
C ALA A 36 6.84 3.14 -13.50
N ALA A 37 6.42 4.05 -14.40
CA ALA A 37 7.27 4.54 -15.48
C ALA A 37 8.53 5.25 -14.94
N PRO A 38 9.76 4.99 -15.47
CA PRO A 38 11.02 5.53 -14.95
C PRO A 38 11.26 7.00 -15.33
N THR A 39 10.19 7.79 -15.42
CA THR A 39 10.19 9.21 -15.79
C THR A 39 9.77 10.08 -14.61
N THR A 40 10.03 11.39 -14.67
CA THR A 40 9.52 12.35 -13.68
C THR A 40 7.99 12.29 -13.59
N ALA A 41 7.30 12.17 -14.73
CA ALA A 41 5.85 12.03 -14.76
C ALA A 41 5.38 10.76 -14.02
N GLY A 42 6.06 9.62 -14.20
CA GLY A 42 5.75 8.39 -13.46
C GLY A 42 6.00 8.51 -11.96
N ARG A 43 7.07 9.23 -11.55
CA ARG A 43 7.35 9.55 -10.13
C ARG A 43 6.25 10.41 -9.51
N ILE A 44 5.81 11.43 -10.23
CA ILE A 44 4.69 12.29 -9.80
C ILE A 44 3.38 11.50 -9.74
N ALA A 45 3.11 10.62 -10.71
CA ALA A 45 1.91 9.77 -10.69
C ALA A 45 1.88 8.86 -9.47
N CYS A 46 3.01 8.23 -9.14
CA CYS A 46 3.17 7.42 -7.93
C CYS A 46 2.99 8.25 -6.66
N LEU A 47 3.63 9.42 -6.59
CA LEU A 47 3.50 10.32 -5.43
C LEU A 47 2.06 10.75 -5.20
N LYS A 48 1.35 11.17 -6.27
CA LYS A 48 -0.07 11.55 -6.19
C LYS A 48 -0.93 10.41 -5.65
N HIS A 49 -0.70 9.19 -6.13
CA HIS A 49 -1.44 8.02 -5.67
C HIS A 49 -1.16 7.72 -4.20
N VAL A 50 0.10 7.68 -3.79
CA VAL A 50 0.48 7.48 -2.38
C VAL A 50 -0.11 8.58 -1.50
N THR A 51 -0.08 9.85 -1.91
CA THR A 51 -0.73 10.94 -1.17
C THR A 51 -2.22 10.69 -0.99
N THR A 52 -2.95 10.33 -2.06
CA THR A 52 -4.40 10.03 -1.94
C THR A 52 -4.68 8.80 -1.09
N LEU A 53 -3.81 7.79 -1.15
CA LEU A 53 -3.90 6.59 -0.34
C LEU A 53 -3.68 6.89 1.15
N THR A 54 -2.64 7.66 1.48
CA THR A 54 -2.36 8.09 2.86
C THR A 54 -3.52 8.93 3.41
N LEU A 55 -4.11 9.83 2.62
CA LEU A 55 -5.29 10.59 3.02
C LEU A 55 -6.51 9.68 3.25
N THR A 56 -6.68 8.64 2.43
CA THR A 56 -7.75 7.64 2.61
C THR A 56 -7.57 6.86 3.92
N LYS A 57 -6.34 6.43 4.23
CA LYS A 57 -5.98 5.78 5.49
C LYS A 57 -6.20 6.70 6.70
N ALA A 58 -5.78 7.96 6.60
CA ALA A 58 -5.98 8.97 7.65
C ALA A 58 -7.47 9.22 7.90
N ALA A 59 -8.30 9.31 6.85
CA ALA A 59 -9.75 9.48 6.98
C ALA A 59 -10.42 8.27 7.65
N ALA A 60 -10.01 7.05 7.30
CA ALA A 60 -10.53 5.83 7.93
C ALA A 60 -10.14 5.75 9.42
N LEU A 61 -8.90 6.09 9.77
CA LEU A 61 -8.45 6.14 11.16
C LEU A 61 -9.16 7.24 11.96
N ALA A 62 -9.39 8.41 11.35
CA ALA A 62 -10.17 9.48 11.97
C ALA A 62 -11.62 9.03 12.24
N ALA A 63 -12.27 8.36 11.27
CA ALA A 63 -13.60 7.80 11.45
C ALA A 63 -13.65 6.75 12.57
N LEU A 64 -12.65 5.85 12.63
CA LEU A 64 -12.51 4.87 13.72
C LEU A 64 -12.39 5.59 15.07
N ALA A 65 -11.47 6.54 15.20
CA ALA A 65 -11.25 7.29 16.43
C ALA A 65 -12.49 8.05 16.90
N LEU A 66 -13.24 8.66 15.98
CA LEU A 66 -14.47 9.38 16.29
C LEU A 66 -15.62 8.47 16.76
N VAL A 67 -15.66 7.21 16.32
CA VAL A 67 -16.76 6.27 16.63
C VAL A 67 -16.47 5.42 17.85
N THR A 68 -15.19 5.13 18.15
CA THR A 68 -14.80 4.19 19.21
C THR A 68 -14.01 4.84 20.36
N ASP A 69 -13.86 6.17 20.35
CA ASP A 69 -13.02 6.91 21.29
C ASP A 69 -11.56 6.43 21.34
N LEU A 70 -11.07 5.86 20.22
CA LEU A 70 -9.69 5.39 20.11
C LEU A 70 -8.74 6.59 20.23
N THR A 71 -7.93 6.60 21.28
CA THR A 71 -6.91 7.64 21.47
C THR A 71 -5.66 7.28 20.68
N VAL A 72 -5.26 8.17 19.77
CA VAL A 72 -4.06 8.01 18.95
C VAL A 72 -3.08 9.14 19.22
N HIS A 73 -1.84 8.80 19.52
CA HIS A 73 -0.79 9.80 19.73
C HIS A 73 -0.35 10.42 18.38
N PRO A 74 -0.48 11.75 18.16
CA PRO A 74 -0.27 12.33 16.83
C PRO A 74 1.13 12.06 16.22
N PRO A 75 2.24 12.13 16.97
CA PRO A 75 3.55 11.71 16.46
C PRO A 75 3.61 10.25 15.99
N ALA A 76 2.99 9.32 16.73
CA ALA A 76 2.96 7.91 16.36
C ALA A 76 2.14 7.69 15.08
N LEU A 77 1.01 8.39 14.96
CA LEU A 77 0.19 8.42 13.75
C LEU A 77 1.00 8.88 12.53
N LEU A 78 1.68 10.03 12.64
CA LEU A 78 2.46 10.61 11.55
C LEU A 78 3.61 9.69 11.13
N ILE A 79 4.34 9.10 12.07
CA ILE A 79 5.44 8.19 11.78
C ILE A 79 4.92 6.92 11.11
N GLY A 80 3.86 6.30 11.64
CA GLY A 80 3.28 5.08 11.08
C GLY A 80 2.78 5.27 9.65
N LEU A 81 2.06 6.38 9.39
CA LEU A 81 1.59 6.72 8.05
C LEU A 81 2.74 7.08 7.09
N ALA A 82 3.80 7.74 7.58
CA ALA A 82 4.97 8.06 6.76
C ALA A 82 5.76 6.79 6.37
N VAL A 83 5.90 5.84 7.30
CA VAL A 83 6.54 4.53 7.04
C VAL A 83 5.76 3.74 6.00
N ASP A 84 4.43 3.65 6.15
CA ASP A 84 3.54 3.03 5.16
C ASP A 84 3.62 3.73 3.79
N ALA A 85 3.55 5.07 3.75
CA ALA A 85 3.65 5.81 2.49
C ALA A 85 4.98 5.56 1.76
N ALA A 86 6.09 5.52 2.50
CA ALA A 86 7.41 5.27 1.94
C ALA A 86 7.54 3.84 1.39
N SER A 87 7.07 2.83 2.13
CA SER A 87 7.11 1.44 1.67
C SER A 87 6.19 1.18 0.49
N HIS A 88 5.05 1.86 0.46
CA HIS A 88 4.07 1.79 -0.62
C HIS A 88 4.63 2.43 -1.90
N TYR A 89 5.16 3.66 -1.80
CA TYR A 89 5.84 4.32 -2.92
C TYR A 89 6.97 3.45 -3.46
N TRP A 90 7.76 2.84 -2.58
CA TRP A 90 8.86 1.95 -2.96
C TRP A 90 8.35 0.77 -3.79
N ALA A 91 7.31 0.05 -3.37
CA ALA A 91 6.78 -1.11 -4.09
C ALA A 91 6.08 -0.72 -5.41
N ASP A 92 5.35 0.39 -5.42
CA ASP A 92 4.62 0.88 -6.59
C ASP A 92 5.50 1.31 -7.76
N ARG A 93 6.79 1.50 -7.52
CA ARG A 93 7.77 1.66 -8.58
C ARG A 93 7.95 0.39 -9.42
N ARG A 94 7.46 -0.77 -8.95
CA ARG A 94 7.47 -2.12 -9.52
C ARG A 94 8.86 -2.72 -9.78
N VAL A 95 9.85 -1.94 -10.21
CA VAL A 95 11.23 -2.39 -10.44
C VAL A 95 11.90 -2.91 -9.16
N THR A 96 11.63 -2.24 -8.05
CA THR A 96 12.06 -2.59 -6.69
C THR A 96 11.49 -3.93 -6.25
N LEU A 97 10.18 -4.11 -6.40
CA LEU A 97 9.49 -5.35 -6.03
C LEU A 97 9.88 -6.52 -6.96
N ALA A 98 10.07 -6.25 -8.25
CA ALA A 98 10.56 -7.25 -9.21
C ALA A 98 11.99 -7.70 -8.87
N ALA A 99 12.87 -6.76 -8.48
CA ALA A 99 14.23 -7.06 -8.05
C ALA A 99 14.22 -7.88 -6.75
N LEU A 100 13.39 -7.51 -5.78
CA LEU A 100 13.22 -8.27 -4.53
C LEU A 100 12.72 -9.69 -4.82
N ALA A 101 11.65 -9.83 -5.62
CA ALA A 101 11.10 -11.12 -6.01
C ALA A 101 12.16 -11.99 -6.69
N THR A 102 13.00 -11.41 -7.54
CA THR A 102 14.12 -12.12 -8.18
C THR A 102 15.16 -12.56 -7.15
N ALA A 103 15.58 -11.66 -6.26
CA ALA A 103 16.60 -11.93 -5.25
C ALA A 103 16.20 -13.04 -4.27
N ILE A 104 14.91 -13.20 -3.98
CA ILE A 104 14.39 -14.23 -3.06
C ILE A 104 13.85 -15.48 -3.80
N GLY A 105 14.14 -15.64 -5.09
CA GLY A 105 13.75 -16.84 -5.86
C GLY A 105 12.26 -16.94 -6.20
N LYS A 106 11.53 -15.82 -6.20
CA LYS A 106 10.10 -15.70 -6.52
C LYS A 106 9.80 -15.13 -7.91
N ARG A 107 10.82 -14.97 -8.76
CA ARG A 107 10.64 -14.45 -10.13
C ARG A 107 9.55 -15.18 -10.92
N GLY A 108 9.55 -16.52 -10.89
CA GLY A 108 8.54 -17.31 -11.59
C GLY A 108 7.11 -17.00 -11.12
N PHE A 109 6.90 -16.77 -9.82
CA PHE A 109 5.61 -16.35 -9.29
C PHE A 109 5.26 -14.91 -9.72
N TYR A 110 6.21 -13.99 -9.66
CA TYR A 110 6.02 -12.59 -10.09
C TYR A 110 5.55 -12.49 -11.55
N GLU A 111 6.08 -13.31 -12.44
CA GLU A 111 5.76 -13.31 -13.87
C GLU A 111 4.44 -14.06 -14.20
N LEU A 112 3.80 -14.74 -13.23
CA LEU A 112 2.52 -15.43 -13.47
C LEU A 112 1.43 -14.45 -13.90
N GLY A 113 0.80 -14.73 -15.03
CA GLY A 113 -0.27 -13.90 -15.58
C GLY A 113 0.21 -12.61 -16.27
N ALA A 114 1.52 -12.42 -16.45
CA ALA A 114 2.04 -11.30 -17.24
C ALA A 114 1.54 -11.36 -18.70
N SER A 115 1.36 -10.19 -19.32
CA SER A 115 0.86 -10.11 -20.70
C SER A 115 1.73 -10.90 -21.65
N ARG A 116 1.07 -11.60 -22.58
CA ARG A 116 1.77 -12.36 -23.61
C ARG A 116 2.22 -11.42 -24.74
N PRO A 117 3.35 -11.71 -25.40
CA PRO A 117 3.76 -10.94 -26.58
C PRO A 117 2.64 -10.82 -27.61
N GLY A 118 2.32 -9.60 -28.03
CA GLY A 118 1.26 -9.33 -29.00
C GLY A 118 -0.17 -9.43 -28.47
N ARG A 119 -0.38 -9.50 -27.14
CA ARG A 119 -1.69 -9.48 -26.50
C ARG A 119 -1.82 -8.31 -25.54
N ASP A 120 -3.02 -7.75 -25.44
CA ASP A 120 -3.40 -6.70 -24.49
C ASP A 120 -4.23 -7.29 -23.33
N ASP A 121 -3.87 -8.51 -22.88
CA ASP A 121 -4.44 -9.06 -21.66
C ASP A 121 -3.93 -8.25 -20.48
N ALA A 122 -4.79 -7.36 -19.96
CA ALA A 122 -4.55 -6.38 -18.92
C ALA A 122 -3.70 -6.93 -17.73
N PRO A 123 -2.38 -6.69 -17.68
CA PRO A 123 -1.48 -7.40 -16.75
C PRO A 123 -1.42 -6.81 -15.34
N HIS A 124 -2.31 -5.87 -15.03
CA HIS A 124 -2.16 -5.00 -13.87
C HIS A 124 -2.93 -5.49 -12.64
N LEU A 125 -4.00 -6.27 -12.81
CA LEU A 125 -4.76 -6.89 -11.71
C LEU A 125 -4.84 -8.40 -11.93
N GLY A 126 -4.83 -9.18 -10.83
CA GLY A 126 -4.98 -10.64 -10.89
C GLY A 126 -3.72 -11.43 -11.31
N THR A 127 -2.56 -10.78 -11.39
CA THR A 127 -1.27 -11.40 -11.70
C THR A 127 -0.46 -11.72 -10.43
N GLY A 128 0.59 -12.52 -10.56
CA GLY A 128 1.51 -12.78 -9.45
C GLY A 128 2.27 -11.53 -9.00
N ALA A 129 2.56 -10.60 -9.92
CA ALA A 129 3.08 -9.28 -9.59
C ALA A 129 2.11 -8.48 -8.71
N TYR A 130 0.82 -8.48 -9.05
CA TYR A 130 -0.22 -7.85 -8.23
C TYR A 130 -0.37 -8.52 -6.85
N ALA A 131 -0.31 -9.84 -6.77
CA ALA A 131 -0.39 -10.56 -5.49
C ALA A 131 0.80 -10.26 -4.56
N LEU A 132 2.02 -10.18 -5.10
CA LEU A 132 3.20 -9.78 -4.35
C LEU A 132 3.14 -8.31 -3.91
N ASP A 133 2.59 -7.44 -4.75
CA ASP A 133 2.37 -6.04 -4.43
C ASP A 133 1.40 -5.87 -3.25
N GLN A 134 0.21 -6.47 -3.35
CA GLN A 134 -0.78 -6.36 -2.27
C GLN A 134 -0.31 -7.01 -0.96
N SER A 135 0.35 -8.17 -1.01
CA SER A 135 0.90 -8.79 0.20
C SER A 135 2.02 -7.96 0.86
N TRP A 136 2.86 -7.29 0.05
CA TRP A 136 3.85 -6.34 0.56
C TRP A 136 3.18 -5.20 1.34
N HIS A 137 2.18 -4.57 0.73
CA HIS A 137 1.47 -3.47 1.38
C HIS A 137 0.81 -3.90 2.68
N ILE A 138 0.09 -5.04 2.68
CA ILE A 138 -0.54 -5.59 3.90
C ILE A 138 0.50 -5.82 5.02
N GLY A 139 1.68 -6.33 4.69
CA GLY A 139 2.78 -6.48 5.66
C GLY A 139 3.22 -5.14 6.26
N TRP A 140 3.24 -4.07 5.47
CA TRP A 140 3.56 -2.72 5.97
C TRP A 140 2.42 -2.06 6.72
N LEU A 141 1.15 -2.39 6.43
CA LEU A 141 0.01 -1.96 7.26
C LEU A 141 0.12 -2.53 8.67
N PHE A 142 0.60 -3.77 8.81
CA PHE A 142 0.87 -4.38 10.11
C PHE A 142 1.95 -3.60 10.88
N ILE A 143 3.07 -3.28 10.23
CA ILE A 143 4.15 -2.48 10.84
C ILE A 143 3.66 -1.08 11.21
N ALA A 144 2.91 -0.42 10.33
CA ALA A 144 2.33 0.89 10.60
C ALA A 144 1.35 0.84 11.79
N ALA A 145 0.47 -0.16 11.85
CA ALA A 145 -0.45 -0.33 12.97
C ALA A 145 0.28 -0.52 14.30
N LEU A 146 1.39 -1.28 14.32
CA LEU A 146 2.25 -1.37 15.49
C LEU A 146 2.76 0.01 15.89
N ILE A 147 3.38 0.76 14.98
CA ILE A 147 3.94 2.09 15.26
C ILE A 147 2.87 3.04 15.83
N ILE A 148 1.67 3.05 15.23
CA ILE A 148 0.58 3.95 15.61
C ILE A 148 0.06 3.67 17.03
N THR A 149 0.21 2.43 17.52
CA THR A 149 -0.38 1.95 18.79
C THR A 149 0.63 1.68 19.90
N ILE A 150 1.87 2.16 19.73
CA ILE A 150 2.92 2.16 20.79
C ILE A 150 2.73 3.34 21.75
#